data_AF-A0A7S1BTV4-F1
#
_entry.id   AF-A0A7S1BTV4-F1
#
_cell.length_a   1.000
_cell.length_b   1.000
_cell.length_c   1.000
_cell.angle_alpha   90.00
_cell.angle_beta   90.00
_cell.angle_gamma   90.00
#
_symmetry.space_group_name_H-M   'P 1'
#
loop_
_entity.id
_entity.type
_entity.pdbx_description
1 polymer ?
#
loop_
_entity_poly.entity_id
_entity_poly.type
_entity_poly.pdbx_seq_one_letter_code
_entity_poly.pdbx_strand_id
1 'polypeptide(L)'
;IHRKKSAMLVKRTTMSLRREDGPKPTILVPHGQYCQWPHLILLCFAITSVEVLPTALSFTVLPPLYRSPHAGYSRHLRQVEVDGKHGGLRLSGSSDDIEQLEKIYDLRRFTKPDTVVSTVSSDSRRAATFTVLISACGAILGPFLDSYHSAFGVLQYDHPLLPLGDDLSGFLTTATWVPPLFGLAGFIIGWLYLLLDLYFSDGGGWISVNADVNKLYPDVPKILAGISLFTFQYWLSGFLFLNGADRLTITAIISVIAAGGFVTFDGTVAGLLVSLATAIGGPLIEYGLIHTLVGTGEGYHYTDSGEFGWGFPLWIIPVYFLGGPAVGNLSRGIWNWIGGKNPSTCEVCNDTRAQNCPNCDGKGYYTTNNKSISCKSCRGRGLVICRTCFDRYGDDPYDIENVRRIMSRLPD
;
A
#
# COMPACT_ATOMS: atom_id res chain seq x y z
N ILE A 1 63.37 -49.44 -2.54
CA ILE A 1 62.13 -49.94 -1.88
C ILE A 1 62.42 -50.08 -0.38
N HIS A 2 62.06 -49.08 0.43
CA HIS A 2 61.43 -49.23 1.75
C HIS A 2 61.34 -47.86 2.43
N ARG A 3 60.09 -47.44 2.71
CA ARG A 3 59.70 -46.18 3.33
C ARG A 3 59.72 -46.29 4.86
N LYS A 4 60.06 -45.15 5.46
CA LYS A 4 59.80 -44.65 6.81
C LYS A 4 58.41 -45.03 7.36
N LYS A 5 58.33 -45.34 8.66
CA LYS A 5 57.15 -45.13 9.49
C LYS A 5 57.56 -44.28 10.69
N SER A 6 57.12 -43.02 10.70
CA SER A 6 57.11 -42.17 11.88
C SER A 6 55.66 -42.01 12.30
N ALA A 7 55.38 -42.33 13.57
CA ALA A 7 54.08 -42.22 14.20
C ALA A 7 53.71 -40.74 14.41
N MET A 8 52.49 -40.37 14.02
CA MET A 8 51.92 -39.04 14.28
C MET A 8 50.93 -39.18 15.44
N LEU A 9 51.32 -38.63 16.58
CA LEU A 9 50.53 -38.57 17.80
C LEU A 9 49.49 -37.45 17.66
N VAL A 10 48.22 -37.81 17.44
CA VAL A 10 47.11 -36.84 17.39
C VAL A 10 46.73 -36.48 18.83
N LYS A 11 47.17 -35.31 19.30
CA LYS A 11 46.73 -34.71 20.57
C LYS A 11 45.36 -34.06 20.32
N ARG A 12 44.32 -34.67 20.87
CA ARG A 12 42.94 -34.18 20.82
C ARG A 12 42.78 -33.09 21.88
N THR A 13 42.91 -31.83 21.49
CA THR A 13 42.67 -30.69 22.38
C THR A 13 41.18 -30.38 22.37
N THR A 14 40.45 -30.84 23.39
CA THR A 14 39.08 -30.42 23.66
C THR A 14 39.09 -28.97 24.16
N MET A 15 38.77 -28.04 23.27
CA MET A 15 38.57 -26.63 23.59
C MET A 15 37.18 -26.46 24.21
N SER A 16 37.13 -26.45 25.54
CA SER A 16 35.94 -26.06 26.30
C SER A 16 35.82 -24.54 26.25
N LEU A 17 35.01 -24.01 25.33
CA LEU A 17 34.60 -22.60 25.33
C LEU A 17 33.70 -22.36 26.54
N ARG A 18 34.31 -21.94 27.64
CA ARG A 18 33.61 -21.37 28.80
C ARG A 18 33.16 -19.97 28.37
N ARG A 19 31.85 -19.80 28.18
CA ARG A 19 31.22 -18.50 27.98
C ARG A 19 31.39 -17.75 29.31
N GLU A 20 32.36 -16.83 29.37
CA GLU A 20 32.41 -15.89 30.47
C GLU A 20 31.27 -14.90 30.27
N ASP A 21 30.23 -15.03 31.09
CA ASP A 21 29.19 -14.02 31.24
C ASP A 21 29.83 -12.78 31.88
N GLY A 22 30.54 -11.99 31.06
CA GLY A 22 30.99 -10.67 31.46
C GLY A 22 29.78 -9.82 31.90
N PRO A 23 29.97 -8.88 32.84
CA PRO A 23 28.89 -8.03 33.31
C PRO A 23 28.25 -7.34 32.11
N LYS A 24 26.96 -7.61 31.88
CA LYS A 24 26.17 -6.91 30.85
C LYS A 24 26.39 -5.42 31.06
N PRO A 25 26.77 -4.65 30.03
CA PRO A 25 26.89 -3.20 30.17
C PRO A 25 25.54 -2.69 30.65
N THR A 26 25.51 -2.18 31.88
CA THR A 26 24.37 -1.46 32.41
C THR A 26 24.31 -0.15 31.64
N ILE A 27 23.62 -0.15 30.50
CA ILE A 27 23.24 1.08 29.83
C ILE A 27 22.29 1.76 30.81
N LEU A 28 22.81 2.79 31.51
CA LEU A 28 22.01 3.72 32.29
C LEU A 28 21.19 4.54 31.31
N VAL A 29 20.10 3.95 30.81
CA VAL A 29 19.05 4.71 30.16
C VAL A 29 18.50 5.63 31.25
N PRO A 30 18.51 6.96 31.06
CA PRO A 30 18.00 7.89 32.08
C PRO A 30 16.52 7.58 32.33
N HIS A 31 16.26 6.89 33.44
CA HIS A 31 14.93 6.66 34.00
C HIS A 31 14.36 8.03 34.40
N GLY A 32 13.71 8.73 33.47
CA GLY A 32 13.15 10.04 33.77
C GLY A 32 12.34 10.71 32.68
N GLN A 33 12.49 10.30 31.41
CA GLN A 33 11.73 10.91 30.30
C GLN A 33 10.99 9.83 29.51
N TYR A 34 9.91 9.28 30.08
CA TYR A 34 8.87 8.68 29.26
C TYR A 34 8.18 9.84 28.51
N CYS A 35 8.76 10.19 27.36
CA CYS A 35 8.35 11.27 26.47
C CYS A 35 6.87 11.14 26.06
N GLN A 36 6.25 12.31 25.89
CA GLN A 36 4.87 12.53 25.47
C GLN A 36 4.60 12.16 23.99
N TRP A 37 5.01 10.97 23.55
CA TRP A 37 4.86 10.48 22.17
C TRP A 37 3.42 10.36 21.63
N PRO A 38 2.34 10.16 22.43
CA PRO A 38 0.97 10.11 21.89
C PRO A 38 0.55 11.41 21.18
N HIS A 39 1.11 12.55 21.59
CA HIS A 39 0.81 13.84 20.98
C HIS A 39 1.48 14.03 19.61
N LEU A 40 2.49 13.22 19.28
CA LEU A 40 3.19 13.30 17.99
C LEU A 40 2.45 12.65 16.85
N ILE A 41 1.81 11.51 17.13
CA ILE A 41 0.89 10.88 16.20
C ILE A 41 -0.16 11.94 15.81
N LEU A 42 -0.70 12.65 16.81
CA LEU A 42 -1.64 13.76 16.61
C LEU A 42 -1.02 14.99 15.90
N LEU A 43 0.27 15.29 16.08
CA LEU A 43 0.95 16.40 15.40
C LEU A 43 1.24 16.10 13.92
N CYS A 44 1.63 14.88 13.58
CA CYS A 44 1.71 14.41 12.18
C CYS A 44 0.32 14.39 11.53
N PHE A 45 -0.73 14.03 12.28
CA PHE A 45 -2.12 14.24 11.87
C PHE A 45 -2.44 15.73 11.69
N ALA A 46 -1.99 16.63 12.57
CA ALA A 46 -2.26 18.06 12.48
C ALA A 46 -1.56 18.71 11.27
N ILE A 47 -0.28 18.41 11.01
CA ILE A 47 0.49 18.98 9.90
C ILE A 47 -0.09 18.54 8.54
N THR A 48 -0.70 17.35 8.46
CA THR A 48 -1.44 16.89 7.26
C THR A 48 -2.88 17.43 7.20
N SER A 49 -3.43 17.93 8.30
CA SER A 49 -4.81 18.44 8.39
C SER A 49 -4.93 19.97 8.28
N VAL A 50 -3.85 20.72 8.50
CA VAL A 50 -3.90 22.20 8.64
C VAL A 50 -4.20 22.93 7.32
N GLU A 51 -4.10 22.29 6.14
CA GLU A 51 -4.55 22.88 4.87
C GLU A 51 -5.81 22.23 4.24
N VAL A 52 -6.41 21.20 4.86
CA VAL A 52 -7.46 20.39 4.20
C VAL A 52 -8.88 20.55 4.80
N LEU A 53 -9.09 21.31 5.87
CA LEU A 53 -10.45 21.55 6.38
C LEU A 53 -10.77 23.05 6.58
N PRO A 54 -11.77 23.54 5.85
CA PRO A 54 -12.99 23.92 6.55
C PRO A 54 -14.21 23.44 5.77
N THR A 55 -14.67 22.21 6.03
CA THR A 55 -16.08 21.78 5.98
C THR A 55 -16.16 20.24 5.97
N ALA A 56 -16.35 19.63 7.13
CA ALA A 56 -17.16 18.41 7.32
C ALA A 56 -16.89 17.82 8.71
N LEU A 57 -17.61 18.32 9.71
CA LEU A 57 -17.83 17.60 10.95
C LEU A 57 -19.33 17.26 11.02
N SER A 58 -19.66 15.98 10.85
CA SER A 58 -20.86 15.37 11.41
C SER A 58 -20.70 13.85 11.46
N PHE A 59 -20.75 13.32 12.69
CA PHE A 59 -20.77 11.91 13.06
C PHE A 59 -21.97 11.16 12.46
N THR A 60 -21.86 9.84 12.20
CA THR A 60 -22.53 8.77 13.00
C THR A 60 -22.45 7.35 12.40
N VAL A 61 -22.19 6.38 13.30
CA VAL A 61 -22.70 4.99 13.42
C VAL A 61 -22.30 3.93 12.36
N LEU A 62 -21.51 2.95 12.82
CA LEU A 62 -21.23 1.67 12.16
C LEU A 62 -22.44 0.71 12.25
N PRO A 63 -22.83 0.01 11.17
CA PRO A 63 -23.65 -1.21 11.24
C PRO A 63 -22.78 -2.49 11.13
N PRO A 64 -23.32 -3.67 11.53
CA PRO A 64 -22.54 -4.87 11.74
C PRO A 64 -22.23 -5.63 10.44
N LEU A 65 -21.12 -6.36 10.47
CA LEU A 65 -20.65 -7.30 9.44
C LEU A 65 -21.66 -8.44 9.25
N TYR A 66 -22.21 -8.58 8.04
CA TYR A 66 -23.01 -9.75 7.65
C TYR A 66 -22.34 -10.48 6.48
N ARG A 67 -22.02 -11.76 6.69
CA ARG A 67 -21.58 -12.70 5.64
C ARG A 67 -22.79 -13.20 4.87
N SER A 68 -22.78 -13.06 3.55
CA SER A 68 -23.74 -13.73 2.66
C SER A 68 -23.12 -15.00 2.05
N PRO A 69 -23.84 -16.12 1.96
CA PRO A 69 -23.38 -17.31 1.25
C PRO A 69 -23.75 -17.25 -0.24
N HIS A 70 -22.88 -17.84 -1.06
CA HIS A 70 -23.02 -18.01 -2.51
C HIS A 70 -24.39 -18.56 -2.94
N ALA A 71 -24.97 -17.94 -3.96
CA ALA A 71 -25.97 -18.56 -4.83
C ALA A 71 -25.52 -18.37 -6.28
N GLY A 72 -25.26 -19.49 -6.96
CA GLY A 72 -24.87 -19.52 -8.36
C GLY A 72 -26.06 -19.18 -9.26
N TYR A 73 -25.79 -18.45 -10.34
CA TYR A 73 -26.67 -18.43 -11.49
C TYR A 73 -25.85 -18.29 -12.77
N SER A 74 -25.91 -19.36 -13.57
CA SER A 74 -25.34 -19.47 -14.90
C SER A 74 -26.50 -19.36 -15.89
N ARG A 75 -26.48 -18.36 -16.80
CA ARG A 75 -27.06 -18.39 -18.17
C ARG A 75 -27.06 -17.02 -18.84
N HIS A 76 -26.19 -16.85 -19.84
CA HIS A 76 -26.54 -16.63 -21.25
C HIS A 76 -25.25 -16.47 -22.06
N LEU A 77 -24.50 -17.56 -22.19
CA LEU A 77 -23.55 -17.71 -23.29
C LEU A 77 -24.29 -18.41 -24.42
N ARG A 78 -24.13 -17.90 -25.64
CA ARG A 78 -24.57 -18.56 -26.87
C ARG A 78 -24.12 -20.02 -26.83
N GLN A 79 -25.03 -20.93 -27.16
CA GLN A 79 -24.70 -22.35 -27.32
C GLN A 79 -23.52 -22.49 -28.29
N VAL A 80 -22.38 -22.89 -27.74
CA VAL A 80 -21.35 -23.61 -28.49
C VAL A 80 -21.84 -25.06 -28.49
N GLU A 81 -22.30 -25.55 -29.63
CA GLU A 81 -22.59 -26.97 -29.80
C GLU A 81 -21.29 -27.75 -29.69
N VAL A 82 -21.18 -28.55 -28.63
CA VAL A 82 -20.11 -29.53 -28.46
C VAL A 82 -20.61 -30.82 -29.10
N ASP A 83 -20.07 -31.16 -30.27
CA ASP A 83 -20.42 -32.38 -30.97
C ASP A 83 -19.86 -33.61 -30.22
N GLY A 84 -20.76 -34.50 -29.81
CA GLY A 84 -20.53 -35.50 -28.76
C GLY A 84 -19.78 -36.76 -29.17
N LYS A 85 -18.99 -36.76 -30.25
CA LYS A 85 -18.28 -37.99 -30.68
C LYS A 85 -16.77 -37.90 -30.84
N HIS A 86 -16.16 -36.72 -30.92
CA HIS A 86 -14.71 -36.57 -30.82
C HIS A 86 -14.42 -35.25 -30.11
N GLY A 87 -13.85 -35.30 -28.90
CA GLY A 87 -13.63 -34.16 -28.01
C GLY A 87 -12.59 -33.15 -28.49
N GLY A 88 -12.79 -32.57 -29.67
CA GLY A 88 -12.05 -31.43 -30.19
C GLY A 88 -12.99 -30.24 -30.34
N LEU A 89 -12.71 -29.14 -29.65
CA LEU A 89 -13.29 -27.84 -29.96
C LEU A 89 -12.83 -27.44 -31.37
N ARG A 90 -13.67 -27.64 -32.39
CA ARG A 90 -13.48 -27.05 -33.72
C ARG A 90 -14.14 -25.68 -33.74
N LEU A 91 -13.35 -24.63 -33.66
CA LEU A 91 -13.78 -23.30 -34.09
C LEU A 91 -13.91 -23.35 -35.63
N SER A 92 -15.13 -23.37 -36.16
CA SER A 92 -15.38 -23.24 -37.60
C SER A 92 -15.31 -21.77 -38.01
N GLY A 93 -14.11 -21.21 -37.99
CA GLY A 93 -13.79 -19.96 -38.69
C GLY A 93 -12.99 -20.27 -39.95
N SER A 94 -13.00 -19.37 -40.95
CA SER A 94 -12.03 -19.47 -42.05
C SER A 94 -10.62 -19.51 -41.47
N SER A 95 -9.68 -20.22 -42.11
CA SER A 95 -8.25 -20.15 -41.73
C SER A 95 -7.77 -18.70 -41.63
N ASP A 96 -8.34 -17.83 -42.47
CA ASP A 96 -8.07 -16.40 -42.48
C ASP A 96 -8.63 -15.68 -41.24
N ASP A 97 -9.76 -16.13 -40.68
CA ASP A 97 -10.36 -15.55 -39.47
C ASP A 97 -9.54 -15.91 -38.22
N ILE A 98 -8.98 -17.13 -38.18
CA ILE A 98 -8.10 -17.56 -37.09
C ILE A 98 -6.77 -16.83 -37.16
N GLU A 99 -6.18 -16.68 -38.35
CA GLU A 99 -4.93 -15.93 -38.52
C GLU A 99 -5.12 -14.42 -38.25
N GLN A 100 -6.27 -13.85 -38.61
CA GLN A 100 -6.60 -12.46 -38.25
C GLN A 100 -6.83 -12.30 -36.74
N LEU A 101 -7.50 -13.25 -36.09
CA LEU A 101 -7.67 -13.23 -34.64
C LEU A 101 -6.32 -13.38 -33.93
N GLU A 102 -5.45 -14.29 -34.37
CA GLU A 102 -4.09 -14.43 -33.82
C GLU A 102 -3.27 -13.15 -34.03
N LYS A 103 -3.30 -12.52 -35.21
CA LYS A 103 -2.64 -11.23 -35.44
C LYS A 103 -3.21 -10.10 -34.57
N ILE A 104 -4.53 -10.06 -34.36
CA ILE A 104 -5.18 -9.08 -33.47
C ILE A 104 -4.82 -9.33 -32.00
N TYR A 105 -4.73 -10.60 -31.58
CA TYR A 105 -4.31 -10.99 -30.24
C TYR A 105 -2.82 -10.70 -30.00
N ASP A 106 -1.96 -10.89 -31.00
CA ASP A 106 -0.52 -10.66 -30.90
C ASP A 106 -0.18 -9.16 -30.97
N LEU A 107 -0.90 -8.38 -31.78
CA LEU A 107 -0.76 -6.92 -31.83
C LEU A 107 -1.20 -6.24 -30.52
N ARG A 108 -2.19 -6.77 -29.79
CA ARG A 108 -2.56 -6.26 -28.46
C ARG A 108 -1.51 -6.55 -27.38
N ARG A 109 -0.56 -7.45 -27.62
CA ARG A 109 0.46 -7.82 -26.63
C ARG A 109 1.60 -6.80 -26.55
N PHE A 110 1.80 -5.98 -27.58
CA PHE A 110 2.93 -5.06 -27.70
C PHE A 110 2.62 -3.57 -27.45
N THR A 111 1.37 -3.18 -27.20
CA THR A 111 0.99 -1.76 -26.99
C THR A 111 1.11 -1.25 -25.55
N LYS A 112 1.56 -2.09 -24.60
CA LYS A 112 1.55 -1.76 -23.15
C LYS A 112 2.53 -0.65 -22.72
N PRO A 113 3.77 -0.58 -23.23
CA PRO A 113 4.70 0.48 -22.83
C PRO A 113 4.18 1.86 -23.20
N ASP A 114 3.52 1.96 -24.36
CA ASP A 114 3.03 3.22 -24.89
C ASP A 114 1.95 3.84 -24.00
N THR A 115 1.08 3.02 -23.39
CA THR A 115 0.03 3.52 -22.49
C THR A 115 0.58 4.06 -21.17
N VAL A 116 1.61 3.43 -20.62
CA VAL A 116 2.28 3.91 -19.41
C VAL A 116 2.99 5.23 -19.69
N VAL A 117 3.79 5.27 -20.76
CA VAL A 117 4.54 6.47 -21.15
C VAL A 117 3.57 7.60 -21.50
N SER A 118 2.51 7.34 -22.28
CA SER A 118 1.52 8.35 -22.65
C SER A 118 0.81 8.91 -21.42
N THR A 119 0.45 8.06 -20.45
CA THR A 119 -0.23 8.49 -19.23
C THR A 119 0.65 9.43 -18.41
N VAL A 120 1.92 9.06 -18.22
CA VAL A 120 2.88 9.87 -17.44
C VAL A 120 3.27 11.15 -18.17
N SER A 121 3.45 11.09 -19.49
CA SER A 121 3.88 12.25 -20.30
C SER A 121 2.75 13.21 -20.66
N SER A 122 1.49 12.77 -20.61
CA SER A 122 0.32 13.59 -20.97
C SER A 122 0.13 14.82 -20.07
N ASP A 123 0.59 14.76 -18.81
CA ASP A 123 0.51 15.86 -17.86
C ASP A 123 1.82 15.96 -17.05
N SER A 124 2.79 16.69 -17.62
CA SER A 124 4.10 16.90 -17.01
C SER A 124 4.03 17.65 -15.67
N ARG A 125 3.03 18.53 -15.51
CA ARG A 125 2.82 19.27 -14.25
C ARG A 125 2.39 18.32 -13.16
N ARG A 126 1.42 17.43 -13.44
CA ARG A 126 1.00 16.40 -12.48
C ARG A 126 2.14 15.48 -12.08
N ALA A 127 2.94 15.01 -13.03
CA ALA A 127 4.09 14.16 -12.77
C ALA A 127 5.14 14.86 -11.87
N ALA A 128 5.42 16.14 -12.14
CA ALA A 128 6.34 16.94 -11.34
C ALA A 128 5.80 17.17 -9.92
N THR A 129 4.52 17.57 -9.78
CA THR A 129 3.88 17.77 -8.47
C THR A 129 3.86 16.47 -7.66
N PHE A 130 3.51 15.34 -8.29
CA PHE A 130 3.53 14.03 -7.64
C PHE A 130 4.92 13.70 -7.10
N THR A 131 5.96 13.86 -7.95
CA THR A 131 7.36 13.61 -7.59
C THR A 131 7.79 14.42 -6.37
N VAL A 132 7.51 15.73 -6.36
CA VAL A 132 7.88 16.62 -5.26
C VAL A 132 7.16 16.20 -3.97
N LEU A 133 5.85 15.95 -4.04
CA LEU A 133 5.05 15.60 -2.86
C LEU A 133 5.47 14.26 -2.26
N ILE A 134 5.59 13.21 -3.06
CA ILE A 134 5.94 11.89 -2.52
C ILE A 134 7.37 11.86 -1.96
N SER A 135 8.30 12.59 -2.58
CA SER A 135 9.66 12.75 -2.06
C SER A 135 9.67 13.53 -0.75
N ALA A 136 8.89 14.62 -0.66
CA ALA A 136 8.77 15.39 0.57
C ALA A 136 8.16 14.58 1.70
N CYS A 137 7.12 13.78 1.44
CA CYS A 137 6.54 12.87 2.42
C CYS A 137 7.57 11.88 2.95
N GLY A 138 8.38 11.27 2.08
CA GLY A 138 9.47 10.38 2.48
C GLY A 138 10.52 11.10 3.32
N ALA A 139 11.00 12.24 2.85
CA ALA A 139 12.04 13.03 3.52
C ALA A 139 11.62 13.55 4.89
N ILE A 140 10.32 13.82 5.09
CA ILE A 140 9.78 14.26 6.38
C ILE A 140 9.53 13.06 7.30
N LEU A 141 8.77 12.06 6.85
CA LEU A 141 8.35 10.96 7.71
C LEU A 141 9.50 10.01 8.09
N GLY A 142 10.41 9.74 7.14
CA GLY A 142 11.52 8.79 7.31
C GLY A 142 12.38 9.05 8.55
N PRO A 143 12.95 10.27 8.72
CA PRO A 143 13.74 10.61 9.88
C PRO A 143 13.02 10.46 11.23
N PHE A 144 11.70 10.70 11.28
CA PHE A 144 10.93 10.47 12.51
C PHE A 144 10.80 8.99 12.84
N LEU A 145 10.60 8.14 11.82
CA LEU A 145 10.55 6.69 12.02
C LEU A 145 11.90 6.16 12.49
N ASP A 146 12.97 6.58 11.82
CA ASP A 146 14.34 6.20 12.14
C ASP A 146 14.74 6.65 13.56
N SER A 147 14.28 7.83 13.98
CA SER A 147 14.49 8.33 15.34
C SER A 147 13.90 7.42 16.42
N TYR A 148 12.86 6.63 16.15
CA TYR A 148 12.40 5.61 17.10
C TYR A 148 13.46 4.55 17.33
N HIS A 149 14.11 4.04 16.28
CA HIS A 149 15.16 3.03 16.41
C HIS A 149 16.38 3.59 17.12
N SER A 150 16.77 4.84 16.85
CA SER A 150 17.77 5.55 17.65
C SER A 150 17.39 5.66 19.12
N ALA A 151 16.17 6.10 19.42
CA ALA A 151 15.68 6.30 20.79
C ALA A 151 15.57 4.98 21.59
N PHE A 152 15.26 3.87 20.93
CA PHE A 152 15.24 2.54 21.55
C PHE A 152 16.62 1.85 21.57
N GLY A 153 17.66 2.49 21.06
CA GLY A 153 19.01 1.95 20.99
C GLY A 153 19.14 0.78 20.01
N VAL A 154 18.25 0.66 19.03
CA VAL A 154 18.33 -0.33 17.94
C VAL A 154 19.50 0.01 17.01
N LEU A 155 19.67 1.29 16.70
CA LEU A 155 20.76 1.83 15.89
C LEU A 155 21.35 3.08 16.52
N GLN A 156 22.58 3.42 16.14
CA GLN A 156 23.29 4.61 16.57
C GLN A 156 24.01 5.26 15.39
N TYR A 157 23.86 6.58 15.26
CA TYR A 157 24.66 7.38 14.34
C TYR A 157 26.00 7.74 14.98
N ASP A 158 27.06 7.73 14.19
CA ASP A 158 28.39 8.13 14.65
C ASP A 158 28.42 9.64 14.94
N HIS A 159 27.75 10.43 14.08
CA HIS A 159 27.53 11.87 14.24
C HIS A 159 26.05 12.22 14.01
N PRO A 160 25.18 12.04 15.03
CA PRO A 160 23.79 12.45 14.90
C PRO A 160 23.72 13.96 14.70
N LEU A 161 22.76 14.40 13.88
CA LEU A 161 22.33 15.78 13.85
C LEU A 161 21.89 16.16 15.27
N LEU A 162 22.71 16.95 15.94
CA LEU A 162 22.29 17.65 17.13
C LEU A 162 21.16 18.59 16.71
N PRO A 163 19.97 18.49 17.30
CA PRO A 163 18.85 19.29 16.86
C PRO A 163 19.12 20.77 17.11
N LEU A 164 18.43 21.60 16.34
CA LEU A 164 18.47 23.05 16.42
C LEU A 164 17.94 23.51 17.80
N GLY A 165 18.81 23.52 18.82
CA GLY A 165 18.54 24.03 20.16
C GLY A 165 18.68 22.97 21.27
N ASP A 166 19.30 23.38 22.38
CA ASP A 166 19.58 22.52 23.55
C ASP A 166 18.32 21.87 24.15
N ASP A 167 17.13 22.47 23.96
CA ASP A 167 15.85 21.99 24.50
C ASP A 167 15.14 20.94 23.62
N LEU A 168 15.49 20.83 22.33
CA LEU A 168 14.95 19.80 21.42
C LEU A 168 15.89 18.61 21.24
N SER A 169 17.01 18.60 22.00
CA SER A 169 18.19 17.69 21.96
C SER A 169 17.92 16.17 21.96
N GLY A 170 16.69 15.70 22.18
CA GLY A 170 16.35 14.27 22.18
C GLY A 170 15.25 13.83 21.22
N PHE A 171 14.70 14.73 20.40
CA PHE A 171 13.47 14.42 19.66
C PHE A 171 13.71 13.74 18.30
N LEU A 172 14.76 14.17 17.60
CA LEU A 172 15.11 13.67 16.29
C LEU A 172 16.59 13.28 16.30
N THR A 173 16.88 11.99 16.25
CA THR A 173 18.23 11.44 16.19
C THR A 173 18.41 10.79 14.84
N THR A 174 19.02 11.52 13.92
CA THR A 174 19.17 11.18 12.49
C THR A 174 20.45 11.80 11.95
N ALA A 175 20.92 11.42 10.76
CA ALA A 175 22.00 12.11 10.04
C ALA A 175 21.47 13.03 8.90
N THR A 176 22.32 13.91 8.37
CA THR A 176 21.98 14.87 7.29
C THR A 176 21.57 14.21 5.98
N TRP A 177 22.14 13.04 5.68
CA TRP A 177 21.88 12.28 4.46
C TRP A 177 20.61 11.43 4.54
N VAL A 178 20.05 11.23 5.74
CA VAL A 178 18.89 10.37 5.97
C VAL A 178 17.60 10.96 5.35
N PRO A 179 17.22 12.23 5.57
CA PRO A 179 16.05 12.80 4.90
C PRO A 179 16.12 12.72 3.35
N PRO A 180 17.23 13.11 2.69
CA PRO A 180 17.37 12.92 1.24
C PRO A 180 17.21 11.45 0.80
N LEU A 181 17.78 10.50 1.53
CA LEU A 181 17.68 9.08 1.21
C LEU A 181 16.22 8.58 1.31
N PHE A 182 15.50 8.95 2.37
CA PHE A 182 14.09 8.60 2.51
C PHE A 182 13.20 9.32 1.49
N GLY A 183 13.54 10.55 1.09
CA GLY A 183 12.87 11.23 0.00
C GLY A 183 13.04 10.51 -1.34
N LEU A 184 14.26 10.05 -1.63
CA LEU A 184 14.54 9.22 -2.80
C LEU A 184 13.79 7.88 -2.74
N ALA A 185 13.70 7.25 -1.57
CA ALA A 185 12.91 6.04 -1.39
C ALA A 185 11.42 6.29 -1.67
N GLY A 186 10.85 7.38 -1.15
CA GLY A 186 9.48 7.80 -1.43
C GLY A 186 9.22 7.98 -2.93
N PHE A 187 10.14 8.66 -3.63
CA PHE A 187 10.12 8.79 -5.09
C PHE A 187 10.10 7.44 -5.82
N ILE A 188 11.08 6.57 -5.54
CA ILE A 188 11.24 5.28 -6.24
C ILE A 188 10.02 4.39 -5.99
N ILE A 189 9.64 4.22 -4.73
CA ILE A 189 8.53 3.35 -4.34
C ILE A 189 7.22 3.88 -4.93
N GLY A 190 6.97 5.18 -4.82
CA GLY A 190 5.73 5.78 -5.30
C GLY A 190 5.57 5.68 -6.81
N TRP A 191 6.62 5.97 -7.58
CA TRP A 191 6.59 5.79 -9.03
C TRP A 191 6.45 4.32 -9.43
N LEU A 192 7.19 3.41 -8.77
CA LEU A 192 7.10 1.99 -9.09
C LEU A 192 5.68 1.45 -8.87
N TYR A 193 5.01 1.87 -7.80
CA TYR A 193 3.60 1.56 -7.56
C TYR A 193 2.70 2.02 -8.70
N LEU A 194 2.77 3.29 -9.08
CA LEU A 194 1.93 3.85 -10.14
C LEU A 194 2.17 3.16 -11.49
N LEU A 195 3.42 2.93 -11.85
CA LEU A 195 3.78 2.30 -13.13
C LEU A 195 3.29 0.85 -13.19
N LEU A 196 3.40 0.10 -12.09
CA LEU A 196 2.89 -1.26 -12.00
C LEU A 196 1.36 -1.30 -11.98
N ASP A 197 0.71 -0.38 -11.26
CA ASP A 197 -0.76 -0.27 -11.27
C ASP A 197 -1.28 -0.03 -12.69
N LEU A 198 -0.67 0.89 -13.46
CA LEU A 198 -1.02 1.13 -14.86
C LEU A 198 -0.78 -0.12 -15.72
N TYR A 199 0.40 -0.74 -15.59
CA TYR A 199 0.76 -1.94 -16.33
C TYR A 199 -0.21 -3.11 -16.12
N PHE A 200 -0.69 -3.29 -14.88
CA PHE A 200 -1.64 -4.35 -14.55
C PHE A 200 -3.11 -3.97 -14.79
N SER A 201 -3.47 -2.69 -14.78
CA SER A 201 -4.85 -2.22 -14.98
C SER A 201 -5.32 -2.33 -16.44
N ASP A 202 -4.45 -2.05 -17.41
CA ASP A 202 -4.82 -2.03 -18.84
C ASP A 202 -4.97 -3.43 -19.45
N GLY A 203 -4.66 -4.48 -18.69
CA GLY A 203 -4.44 -5.81 -19.24
C GLY A 203 -5.68 -6.60 -19.65
N GLY A 204 -6.89 -6.27 -19.20
CA GLY A 204 -8.12 -7.06 -19.42
C GLY A 204 -8.00 -8.56 -19.10
N GLY A 205 -6.89 -8.98 -18.49
CA GLY A 205 -6.42 -10.34 -18.39
C GLY A 205 -6.65 -10.85 -16.99
N TRP A 206 -6.90 -12.16 -16.91
CA TRP A 206 -7.35 -12.98 -15.78
C TRP A 206 -6.80 -12.67 -14.37
N ILE A 207 -5.73 -11.88 -14.22
CA ILE A 207 -5.19 -11.44 -12.92
C ILE A 207 -5.98 -10.23 -12.35
N SER A 208 -6.75 -9.52 -13.17
CA SER A 208 -7.62 -8.40 -12.76
C SER A 208 -9.01 -8.82 -12.24
N VAL A 209 -9.34 -10.12 -12.25
CA VAL A 209 -10.71 -10.60 -12.01
C VAL A 209 -11.20 -10.38 -10.56
N ASN A 210 -10.35 -9.97 -9.62
CA ASN A 210 -10.75 -9.59 -8.26
C ASN A 210 -9.98 -8.39 -7.70
N ALA A 211 -9.31 -7.59 -8.55
CA ALA A 211 -8.71 -6.35 -8.09
C ALA A 211 -9.84 -5.37 -7.77
N ASP A 212 -10.34 -5.44 -6.54
CA ASP A 212 -11.31 -4.52 -5.97
C ASP A 212 -10.87 -3.09 -6.34
N VAL A 213 -11.66 -2.41 -7.17
CA VAL A 213 -11.35 -1.07 -7.69
C VAL A 213 -11.06 -0.11 -6.54
N ASN A 214 -11.67 -0.34 -5.37
CA ASN A 214 -11.42 0.41 -4.14
C ASN A 214 -9.96 0.34 -3.64
N LYS A 215 -9.15 -0.63 -4.10
CA LYS A 215 -7.72 -0.74 -3.78
C LYS A 215 -6.85 0.20 -4.58
N LEU A 216 -7.24 0.52 -5.82
CA LEU A 216 -6.53 1.49 -6.68
C LEU A 216 -6.90 2.94 -6.34
N TYR A 217 -8.04 3.13 -5.69
CA TYR A 217 -8.55 4.41 -5.23
C TYR A 217 -8.74 4.39 -3.71
N PRO A 218 -7.65 4.24 -2.93
CA PRO A 218 -7.77 4.21 -1.47
C PRO A 218 -8.30 5.56 -0.96
N ASP A 219 -9.24 5.50 -0.04
CA ASP A 219 -9.77 6.65 0.67
C ASP A 219 -8.74 7.20 1.68
N VAL A 220 -8.81 8.50 1.97
CA VAL A 220 -7.90 9.18 2.90
C VAL A 220 -7.81 8.47 4.26
N PRO A 221 -8.92 8.04 4.91
CA PRO A 221 -8.85 7.29 6.16
C PRO A 221 -8.03 6.00 6.06
N LYS A 222 -8.17 5.23 4.98
CA LYS A 222 -7.40 3.99 4.77
C LYS A 222 -5.93 4.26 4.53
N ILE A 223 -5.59 5.32 3.81
CA ILE A 223 -4.18 5.75 3.63
C ILE A 223 -3.58 6.09 5.00
N LEU A 224 -4.26 6.94 5.78
CA LEU A 224 -3.78 7.37 7.10
C LEU A 224 -3.68 6.20 8.08
N ALA A 225 -4.63 5.27 8.07
CA ALA A 225 -4.58 4.06 8.87
C ALA A 225 -3.41 3.14 8.46
N GLY A 226 -3.13 3.00 7.16
CA GLY A 226 -1.99 2.25 6.66
C GLY A 226 -0.65 2.85 7.08
N ILE A 227 -0.49 4.18 6.95
CA ILE A 227 0.69 4.91 7.44
C ILE A 227 0.82 4.74 8.96
N SER A 228 -0.28 4.86 9.70
CA SER A 228 -0.29 4.70 11.16
C SER A 228 0.15 3.30 11.59
N LEU A 229 -0.33 2.25 10.90
CA LEU A 229 0.09 0.87 11.19
C LEU A 229 1.58 0.66 10.90
N PHE A 230 2.08 1.22 9.80
CA PHE A 230 3.51 1.16 9.47
C PHE A 230 4.36 1.88 10.54
N THR A 231 3.97 3.11 10.92
CA THR A 231 4.62 3.84 12.01
C THR A 231 4.59 3.08 13.33
N PHE A 232 3.45 2.47 13.67
CA PHE A 232 3.30 1.64 14.86
C PHE A 232 4.21 0.40 14.81
N GLN A 233 4.32 -0.27 13.66
CA GLN A 233 5.22 -1.41 13.49
C GLN A 233 6.68 -1.00 13.67
N TYR A 234 7.08 0.16 13.15
CA TYR A 234 8.43 0.72 13.30
C TYR A 234 8.75 1.03 14.77
N TRP A 235 7.82 1.67 15.47
CA TRP A 235 7.93 1.93 16.90
C TRP A 235 7.96 0.63 17.73
N LEU A 236 7.08 -0.32 17.43
CA LEU A 236 6.94 -1.57 18.17
C LEU A 236 8.19 -2.43 18.06
N SER A 237 8.86 -2.47 16.91
CA SER A 237 10.09 -3.24 16.75
C SER A 237 11.20 -2.71 17.67
N GLY A 238 11.35 -1.39 17.80
CA GLY A 238 12.29 -0.79 18.75
C GLY A 238 11.86 -1.01 20.20
N PHE A 239 10.58 -0.90 20.52
CA PHE A 239 10.07 -1.18 21.86
C PHE A 239 10.34 -2.63 22.29
N LEU A 240 10.08 -3.61 21.42
CA LEU A 240 10.34 -5.02 21.72
C LEU A 240 11.84 -5.28 21.93
N PHE A 241 12.70 -4.66 21.12
CA PHE A 241 14.14 -4.72 21.26
C PHE A 241 14.62 -4.17 22.62
N LEU A 242 14.15 -2.99 23.01
CA LEU A 242 14.47 -2.38 24.30
C LEU A 242 14.07 -3.27 25.49
N ASN A 243 12.95 -3.99 25.36
CA ASN A 243 12.46 -4.91 26.40
C ASN A 243 13.14 -6.29 26.36
N GLY A 244 14.18 -6.46 25.54
CA GLY A 244 14.96 -7.70 25.48
C GLY A 244 14.20 -8.88 24.88
N ALA A 245 13.16 -8.63 24.08
CA ALA A 245 12.54 -9.69 23.28
C ALA A 245 13.59 -10.31 22.35
N ASP A 246 13.60 -11.64 22.24
CA ASP A 246 14.55 -12.30 21.36
C ASP A 246 14.24 -12.04 19.88
N ARG A 247 15.25 -12.16 19.04
CA ARG A 247 15.19 -11.79 17.63
C ARG A 247 14.12 -12.55 16.84
N LEU A 248 13.91 -13.83 17.17
CA LEU A 248 12.91 -14.66 16.50
C LEU A 248 11.50 -14.18 16.86
N THR A 249 11.27 -13.85 18.14
CA THR A 249 10.00 -13.28 18.62
C THR A 249 9.69 -11.96 17.93
N ILE A 250 10.65 -11.03 17.85
CA ILE A 250 10.46 -9.75 17.15
C ILE A 250 10.14 -10.01 15.67
N THR A 251 10.94 -10.83 14.99
CA THR A 251 10.74 -11.16 13.58
C THR A 251 9.36 -11.76 13.31
N ALA A 252 8.90 -12.69 14.15
CA ALA A 252 7.60 -13.33 14.02
C ALA A 252 6.45 -12.32 14.18
N ILE A 253 6.47 -11.49 15.24
CA ILE A 253 5.43 -10.49 15.50
C ILE A 253 5.36 -9.47 14.37
N ILE A 254 6.51 -8.91 13.98
CA ILE A 254 6.59 -7.89 12.94
C ILE A 254 6.19 -8.45 11.57
N SER A 255 6.49 -9.72 11.28
CA SER A 255 6.05 -10.40 10.04
C SER A 255 4.54 -10.60 9.98
N VAL A 256 3.91 -11.00 11.09
CA VAL A 256 2.45 -11.15 11.16
C VAL A 256 1.75 -9.80 10.94
N ILE A 257 2.27 -8.74 11.57
CA ILE A 257 1.75 -7.37 11.37
C ILE A 257 1.94 -6.93 9.91
N ALA A 258 3.11 -7.18 9.31
CA ALA A 258 3.39 -6.84 7.92
C ALA A 258 2.42 -7.54 6.95
N ALA A 259 2.22 -8.85 7.13
CA ALA A 259 1.32 -9.63 6.30
C ALA A 259 -0.14 -9.18 6.45
N GLY A 260 -0.60 -8.99 7.70
CA GLY A 260 -1.94 -8.49 7.99
C GLY A 260 -2.18 -7.08 7.43
N GLY A 261 -1.20 -6.19 7.58
CA GLY A 261 -1.23 -4.84 7.02
C GLY A 261 -1.29 -4.84 5.50
N PHE A 262 -0.48 -5.66 4.83
CA PHE A 262 -0.53 -5.81 3.36
C PHE A 262 -1.91 -6.28 2.89
N VAL A 263 -2.45 -7.35 3.48
CA VAL A 263 -3.77 -7.89 3.08
C VAL A 263 -4.89 -6.88 3.31
N THR A 264 -4.83 -6.13 4.41
CA THR A 264 -5.88 -5.18 4.81
C THR A 264 -5.84 -3.91 3.97
N PHE A 265 -4.66 -3.32 3.78
CA PHE A 265 -4.54 -1.99 3.19
C PHE A 265 -4.28 -2.01 1.68
N ASP A 266 -3.69 -3.07 1.13
CA ASP A 266 -3.33 -3.12 -0.29
C ASP A 266 -3.83 -4.42 -0.94
N GLY A 267 -3.11 -5.52 -0.75
CA GLY A 267 -3.46 -6.82 -1.32
C GLY A 267 -3.56 -6.81 -2.85
N THR A 268 -2.85 -5.92 -3.55
CA THR A 268 -2.71 -5.89 -5.00
C THR A 268 -1.41 -6.58 -5.44
N VAL A 269 -1.34 -7.04 -6.70
CA VAL A 269 -0.12 -7.65 -7.25
C VAL A 269 1.00 -6.62 -7.39
N ALA A 270 0.69 -5.42 -7.88
CA ALA A 270 1.62 -4.29 -7.91
C ALA A 270 2.19 -4.05 -6.51
N GLY A 271 1.31 -3.98 -5.51
CA GLY A 271 1.73 -3.76 -4.14
C GLY A 271 2.59 -4.88 -3.58
N LEU A 272 2.29 -6.15 -3.86
CA LEU A 272 3.13 -7.26 -3.44
C LEU A 272 4.55 -7.15 -4.04
N LEU A 273 4.64 -6.86 -5.34
CA LEU A 273 5.93 -6.75 -6.03
C LEU A 273 6.77 -5.61 -5.47
N VAL A 274 6.18 -4.43 -5.25
CA VAL A 274 6.90 -3.31 -4.66
C VAL A 274 7.29 -3.58 -3.21
N SER A 275 6.41 -4.21 -2.42
CA SER A 275 6.69 -4.56 -1.02
C SER A 275 7.83 -5.58 -0.91
N LEU A 276 7.91 -6.54 -1.84
CA LEU A 276 9.05 -7.46 -1.91
C LEU A 276 10.32 -6.73 -2.33
N ALA A 277 10.22 -5.82 -3.31
CA ALA A 277 11.36 -5.01 -3.73
C ALA A 277 11.90 -4.13 -2.60
N THR A 278 11.05 -3.54 -1.75
CA THR A 278 11.49 -2.78 -0.58
C THR A 278 12.05 -3.68 0.50
N ALA A 279 11.42 -4.82 0.78
CA ALA A 279 11.87 -5.79 1.78
C ALA A 279 13.27 -6.36 1.51
N ILE A 280 13.68 -6.40 0.24
CA ILE A 280 15.02 -6.83 -0.18
C ILE A 280 15.94 -5.62 -0.39
N GLY A 281 15.48 -4.62 -1.12
CA GLY A 281 16.28 -3.46 -1.51
C GLY A 281 16.69 -2.58 -0.34
N GLY A 282 15.81 -2.36 0.63
CA GLY A 282 16.10 -1.60 1.85
C GLY A 282 17.30 -2.18 2.61
N PRO A 283 17.23 -3.44 3.07
CA PRO A 283 18.34 -4.09 3.76
C PRO A 283 19.65 -4.16 2.97
N LEU A 284 19.59 -4.29 1.63
CA LEU A 284 20.79 -4.25 0.79
C LEU A 284 21.43 -2.86 0.74
N ILE A 285 20.61 -1.80 0.70
CA ILE A 285 21.10 -0.42 0.79
C ILE A 285 21.69 -0.17 2.18
N GLU A 286 21.04 -0.63 3.25
CA GLU A 286 21.59 -0.54 4.61
C GLU A 286 22.93 -1.25 4.73
N TYR A 287 23.03 -2.48 4.24
CA TYR A 287 24.29 -3.22 4.18
C TYR A 287 25.39 -2.42 3.48
N GLY A 288 25.06 -1.83 2.32
CA GLY A 288 25.97 -0.96 1.58
C GLY A 288 26.43 0.23 2.41
N LEU A 289 25.48 0.98 2.99
CA LEU A 289 25.76 2.16 3.80
C LEU A 289 26.65 1.85 4.98
N ILE A 290 26.32 0.81 5.77
CA ILE A 290 27.12 0.38 6.93
C ILE A 290 28.56 0.09 6.48
N HIS A 291 28.76 -0.68 5.40
CA HIS A 291 30.11 -1.05 4.98
C HIS A 291 30.89 0.11 4.33
N THR A 292 30.20 1.02 3.62
CA THR A 292 30.87 2.14 2.93
C THR A 292 31.17 3.33 3.83
N LEU A 293 30.38 3.52 4.90
CA LEU A 293 30.53 4.66 5.80
C LEU A 293 31.30 4.30 7.09
N VAL A 294 31.63 3.03 7.31
CA VAL A 294 32.51 2.64 8.42
C VAL A 294 33.83 3.41 8.35
N GLY A 295 34.16 4.09 9.45
CA GLY A 295 35.40 4.85 9.60
C GLY A 295 35.37 6.26 8.99
N THR A 296 34.27 6.69 8.36
CA THR A 296 34.13 8.08 7.88
C THR A 296 33.64 9.03 8.97
N GLY A 297 33.05 8.50 10.04
CA GLY A 297 32.37 9.29 11.09
C GLY A 297 30.95 9.71 10.72
N GLU A 298 30.53 9.54 9.47
CA GLU A 298 29.18 9.90 8.98
C GLU A 298 28.24 8.68 8.91
N GLY A 299 28.72 7.54 9.41
CA GLY A 299 28.01 6.28 9.37
C GLY A 299 26.96 6.12 10.46
N TYR A 300 26.33 4.96 10.44
CA TYR A 300 25.51 4.45 11.53
C TYR A 300 25.75 2.95 11.66
N HIS A 301 25.44 2.42 12.82
CA HIS A 301 25.57 1.00 13.10
C HIS A 301 24.39 0.53 13.96
N TYR A 302 23.92 -0.68 13.70
CA TYR A 302 23.01 -1.34 14.63
C TYR A 302 23.77 -1.79 15.87
N THR A 303 23.13 -1.69 17.02
CA THR A 303 23.69 -2.22 18.28
C THR A 303 23.68 -3.74 18.30
N ASP A 304 22.80 -4.34 17.50
CA ASP A 304 22.72 -5.76 17.24
C ASP A 304 23.16 -6.05 15.78
N SER A 305 24.22 -6.85 15.62
CA SER A 305 24.74 -7.25 14.30
C SER A 305 23.81 -8.18 13.51
N GLY A 306 22.71 -8.62 14.11
CA GLY A 306 21.70 -9.47 13.51
C GLY A 306 22.10 -10.94 13.43
N GLU A 307 21.25 -11.73 12.78
CA GLU A 307 21.36 -13.19 12.68
C GLU A 307 22.50 -13.64 11.77
N PHE A 308 22.79 -12.86 10.73
CA PHE A 308 23.82 -13.20 9.73
C PHE A 308 25.12 -12.41 9.92
N GLY A 309 25.20 -11.53 10.92
CA GLY A 309 26.37 -10.66 11.12
C GLY A 309 26.55 -9.61 10.01
N TRP A 310 25.50 -9.33 9.24
CA TRP A 310 25.51 -8.34 8.16
C TRP A 310 25.40 -6.89 8.66
N GLY A 311 25.27 -6.71 9.97
CA GLY A 311 25.20 -5.40 10.59
C GLY A 311 23.79 -4.87 10.75
N PHE A 312 22.74 -5.67 10.49
CA PHE A 312 21.35 -5.33 10.78
C PHE A 312 20.54 -6.58 11.13
N PRO A 313 19.46 -6.47 11.94
CA PRO A 313 18.63 -7.60 12.35
C PRO A 313 17.54 -7.98 11.32
N LEU A 314 17.15 -9.25 11.26
CA LEU A 314 16.23 -9.75 10.21
C LEU A 314 14.80 -9.22 10.28
N TRP A 315 14.34 -8.75 11.44
CA TRP A 315 13.00 -8.14 11.54
C TRP A 315 12.88 -6.84 10.74
N ILE A 316 13.98 -6.26 10.26
CA ILE A 316 13.95 -5.10 9.35
C ILE A 316 13.32 -5.44 8.00
N ILE A 317 13.45 -6.69 7.52
CA ILE A 317 12.82 -7.15 6.26
C ILE A 317 11.30 -6.94 6.28
N PRO A 318 10.54 -7.47 7.26
CA PRO A 318 9.09 -7.23 7.33
C PRO A 318 8.71 -5.78 7.66
N VAL A 319 9.58 -4.97 8.28
CA VAL A 319 9.36 -3.52 8.41
C VAL A 319 9.36 -2.86 7.03
N TYR A 320 10.39 -3.10 6.22
CA TYR A 320 10.47 -2.59 4.85
C TYR A 320 9.35 -3.12 3.95
N PHE A 321 8.91 -4.36 4.17
CA PHE A 321 7.77 -4.92 3.45
C PHE A 321 6.51 -4.09 3.68
N LEU A 322 6.17 -3.76 4.94
CA LEU A 322 4.97 -2.96 5.23
C LEU A 322 5.12 -1.48 4.85
N GLY A 323 6.35 -0.97 4.73
CA GLY A 323 6.60 0.34 4.15
C GLY A 323 6.08 0.45 2.71
N GLY A 324 6.11 -0.66 1.95
CA GLY A 324 5.57 -0.74 0.59
C GLY A 324 4.11 -0.29 0.51
N PRO A 325 3.15 -0.98 1.16
CA PRO A 325 1.72 -0.63 1.13
C PRO A 325 1.40 0.76 1.67
N ALA A 326 2.12 1.22 2.70
CA ALA A 326 1.93 2.55 3.26
C ALA A 326 2.28 3.64 2.23
N VAL A 327 3.45 3.56 1.62
CA VAL A 327 3.90 4.52 0.59
C VAL A 327 3.11 4.35 -0.71
N GLY A 328 2.78 3.12 -1.10
CA GLY A 328 2.01 2.81 -2.29
C GLY A 328 0.60 3.39 -2.28
N ASN A 329 -0.13 3.20 -1.18
CA ASN A 329 -1.46 3.79 -1.03
C ASN A 329 -1.42 5.32 -0.91
N LEU A 330 -0.41 5.88 -0.23
CA LEU A 330 -0.19 7.33 -0.23
C LEU A 330 0.05 7.84 -1.66
N SER A 331 0.84 7.11 -2.45
CA SER A 331 1.14 7.46 -3.85
C SER A 331 -0.10 7.45 -4.72
N ARG A 332 -0.95 6.42 -4.60
CA ARG A 332 -2.27 6.35 -5.25
C ARG A 332 -3.14 7.55 -4.87
N GLY A 333 -3.23 7.85 -3.58
CA GLY A 333 -4.00 8.97 -3.05
C GLY A 333 -3.55 10.32 -3.63
N ILE A 334 -2.25 10.62 -3.55
CA ILE A 334 -1.67 11.86 -4.08
C ILE A 334 -1.89 11.93 -5.61
N TRP A 335 -1.61 10.85 -6.33
CA TRP A 335 -1.79 10.82 -7.78
C TRP A 335 -3.23 11.08 -8.21
N ASN A 336 -4.20 10.44 -7.54
CA ASN A 336 -5.63 10.61 -7.81
C ASN A 336 -6.08 12.03 -7.47
N TRP A 337 -5.65 12.57 -6.34
CA TRP A 337 -5.94 13.94 -5.92
C TRP A 337 -5.44 14.99 -6.94
N ILE A 338 -4.17 14.93 -7.36
CA ILE A 338 -3.60 15.89 -8.33
C ILE A 338 -4.31 15.81 -9.67
N GLY A 339 -4.68 14.59 -10.11
CA GLY A 339 -5.29 14.37 -11.42
C GLY A 339 -6.69 14.95 -11.57
N GLY A 340 -7.22 15.67 -10.57
CA GLY A 340 -8.64 16.03 -10.52
C GLY A 340 -9.54 14.81 -10.45
N LYS A 341 -8.96 13.61 -10.29
CA LYS A 341 -9.64 12.40 -9.88
C LYS A 341 -9.86 12.44 -8.36
N ASN A 342 -10.33 13.57 -7.85
CA ASN A 342 -11.49 13.44 -6.97
C ASN A 342 -12.52 12.61 -7.76
N PRO A 343 -13.40 11.82 -7.15
CA PRO A 343 -14.65 11.52 -7.82
C PRO A 343 -15.26 12.87 -8.20
N SER A 344 -14.96 13.35 -9.40
CA SER A 344 -15.29 14.67 -9.88
C SER A 344 -16.76 14.58 -10.15
N THR A 345 -17.59 15.21 -9.32
CA THR A 345 -18.99 15.57 -9.58
C THR A 345 -19.51 14.89 -10.84
N CYS A 346 -20.11 13.67 -10.75
CA CYS A 346 -20.61 12.91 -11.93
C CYS A 346 -21.24 13.95 -12.84
N GLU A 347 -20.67 14.26 -14.02
CA GLU A 347 -21.11 15.44 -14.79
C GLU A 347 -22.61 15.37 -15.11
N VAL A 348 -23.14 14.14 -15.13
CA VAL A 348 -24.56 13.82 -15.31
C VAL A 348 -25.42 14.15 -14.08
N CYS A 349 -24.90 14.00 -12.85
CA CYS A 349 -25.68 14.18 -11.61
C CYS A 349 -25.09 15.12 -10.56
N ASN A 350 -23.96 15.76 -10.86
CA ASN A 350 -23.21 16.60 -9.93
C ASN A 350 -22.96 15.92 -8.56
N ASP A 351 -22.61 14.62 -8.58
CA ASP A 351 -22.42 13.74 -7.40
C ASP A 351 -23.62 13.58 -6.44
N THR A 352 -24.82 14.02 -6.82
CA THR A 352 -26.04 13.69 -6.07
C THR A 352 -26.36 12.19 -6.07
N ARG A 353 -25.63 11.40 -6.88
CA ARG A 353 -25.86 9.98 -7.21
C ARG A 353 -27.23 9.72 -7.84
N ALA A 354 -28.01 10.76 -8.13
CA ALA A 354 -29.33 10.67 -8.71
C ALA A 354 -29.51 11.64 -9.87
N GLN A 355 -30.16 11.18 -10.92
CA GLN A 355 -30.54 11.98 -12.07
C GLN A 355 -32.04 11.91 -12.25
N ASN A 356 -32.60 12.89 -12.98
CA ASN A 356 -34.00 12.84 -13.38
C ASN A 356 -34.28 11.54 -14.13
N CYS A 357 -35.38 10.89 -13.75
CA CYS A 357 -35.83 9.67 -14.38
C CYS A 357 -36.15 9.97 -15.85
N PRO A 358 -35.40 9.40 -16.82
CA PRO A 358 -35.56 9.71 -18.24
C PRO A 358 -36.92 9.24 -18.77
N ASN A 359 -37.56 8.34 -18.04
CA ASN A 359 -38.87 7.86 -18.39
C ASN A 359 -39.95 8.92 -18.13
N CYS A 360 -39.85 9.73 -17.07
CA CYS A 360 -40.89 10.68 -16.67
C CYS A 360 -40.40 12.13 -16.50
N ASP A 361 -39.24 12.44 -17.10
CA ASP A 361 -38.60 13.76 -17.07
C ASP A 361 -38.48 14.38 -15.67
N GLY A 362 -38.14 13.57 -14.66
CA GLY A 362 -38.02 14.06 -13.28
C GLY A 362 -39.35 14.25 -12.54
N LYS A 363 -40.51 14.12 -13.20
CA LYS A 363 -41.82 14.45 -12.60
C LYS A 363 -42.34 13.39 -11.63
N GLY A 364 -41.92 12.14 -11.81
CA GLY A 364 -42.42 11.00 -11.03
C GLY A 364 -43.76 10.45 -11.51
N TYR A 365 -44.47 11.11 -12.43
CA TYR A 365 -45.76 10.66 -12.95
C TYR A 365 -45.96 11.05 -14.42
N TYR A 366 -46.96 10.43 -15.05
CA TYR A 366 -47.46 10.74 -16.39
C TYR A 366 -48.93 11.13 -16.33
N THR A 367 -49.36 12.04 -17.20
CA THR A 367 -50.78 12.36 -17.38
C THR A 367 -51.31 11.65 -18.63
N THR A 368 -52.25 10.72 -18.45
CA THR A 368 -52.97 10.08 -19.55
C THR A 368 -54.46 10.09 -19.25
N ASN A 369 -55.29 10.50 -20.22
CA ASN A 369 -56.75 10.60 -20.04
C ASN A 369 -57.18 11.39 -18.79
N ASN A 370 -56.53 12.54 -18.53
CA ASN A 370 -56.73 13.37 -17.34
C ASN A 370 -56.51 12.64 -15.99
N LYS A 371 -55.84 11.48 -16.00
CA LYS A 371 -55.44 10.76 -14.79
C LYS A 371 -53.92 10.80 -14.66
N SER A 372 -53.45 11.10 -13.45
CA SER A 372 -52.04 10.98 -13.11
C SER A 372 -51.72 9.53 -12.78
N ILE A 373 -50.72 8.97 -13.46
CA ILE A 373 -50.22 7.61 -13.24
C ILE A 373 -48.76 7.70 -12.79
N SER A 374 -48.47 7.14 -11.62
CA SER A 374 -47.11 7.08 -11.07
C SER A 374 -46.15 6.33 -12.02
N CYS A 375 -44.96 6.90 -12.23
CA CYS A 375 -43.94 6.30 -13.08
C CYS A 375 -43.39 5.03 -12.43
N LYS A 376 -43.57 3.89 -13.09
CA LYS A 376 -43.11 2.59 -12.58
C LYS A 376 -41.58 2.50 -12.47
N SER A 377 -40.85 3.19 -13.34
CA SER A 377 -39.38 3.14 -13.40
C SER A 377 -38.71 3.80 -12.19
N CYS A 378 -39.24 4.92 -11.70
CA CYS A 378 -38.76 5.61 -10.49
C CYS A 378 -39.71 5.48 -9.28
N ARG A 379 -40.76 4.67 -9.41
CA ARG A 379 -41.81 4.46 -8.39
C ARG A 379 -42.41 5.77 -7.84
N GLY A 380 -42.65 6.74 -8.71
CA GLY A 380 -43.25 8.02 -8.30
C GLY A 380 -42.28 9.11 -7.86
N ARG A 381 -40.99 8.80 -7.67
CA ARG A 381 -40.04 9.77 -7.08
C ARG A 381 -39.45 10.78 -8.06
N GLY A 382 -39.57 10.54 -9.36
CA GLY A 382 -38.93 11.39 -10.36
C GLY A 382 -37.42 11.20 -10.49
N LEU A 383 -36.74 10.58 -9.53
CA LEU A 383 -35.29 10.35 -9.58
C LEU A 383 -34.94 8.87 -9.86
N VAL A 384 -33.82 8.65 -10.55
CA VAL A 384 -33.15 7.36 -10.70
C VAL A 384 -31.66 7.54 -10.42
N ILE A 385 -30.97 6.49 -10.03
CA ILE A 385 -29.53 6.52 -9.76
C ILE A 385 -28.70 6.92 -11.03
N CYS A 386 -27.67 7.76 -10.88
CA CYS A 386 -26.74 8.15 -11.99
C CYS A 386 -26.08 6.87 -12.52
N ARG A 387 -26.31 6.51 -13.79
CA ARG A 387 -25.69 5.31 -14.39
C ARG A 387 -24.17 5.41 -14.37
N THR A 388 -23.64 6.59 -14.65
CA THR A 388 -22.20 6.88 -14.58
C THR A 388 -21.64 6.77 -13.15
N CYS A 389 -22.49 6.88 -12.12
CA CYS A 389 -22.10 6.71 -10.73
C CYS A 389 -22.02 5.23 -10.30
N PHE A 390 -22.75 4.31 -10.94
CA PHE A 390 -22.70 2.89 -10.57
C PHE A 390 -21.29 2.33 -10.65
N ASP A 391 -20.64 2.54 -11.79
CA ASP A 391 -19.27 2.08 -12.03
C ASP A 391 -18.27 2.78 -11.08
N ARG A 392 -18.60 4.00 -10.65
CA ARG A 392 -17.74 4.83 -9.79
C ARG A 392 -17.79 4.44 -8.32
N TYR A 393 -18.97 4.11 -7.78
CA TYR A 393 -19.12 3.78 -6.35
C TYR A 393 -18.99 2.28 -6.07
N GLY A 394 -18.70 1.47 -7.09
CA GLY A 394 -18.57 0.02 -6.95
C GLY A 394 -19.89 -0.65 -6.57
N ASP A 395 -21.02 0.01 -6.83
CA ASP A 395 -22.33 -0.59 -6.64
C ASP A 395 -22.56 -1.62 -7.74
N ASP A 396 -22.95 -2.84 -7.38
CA ASP A 396 -23.36 -3.85 -8.36
C ASP A 396 -24.68 -3.39 -9.03
N PRO A 397 -24.70 -3.15 -10.36
CA PRO A 397 -25.94 -2.79 -11.06
C PRO A 397 -27.00 -3.89 -10.99
N TYR A 398 -26.61 -5.12 -10.63
CA TYR A 398 -27.50 -6.26 -10.44
C TYR A 398 -28.02 -6.38 -9.00
N ASP A 399 -27.46 -5.67 -8.01
CA ASP A 399 -27.99 -5.61 -6.63
C ASP A 399 -29.12 -4.56 -6.53
N ILE A 400 -30.26 -4.92 -7.12
CA ILE A 400 -31.46 -4.08 -7.19
C ILE A 400 -31.92 -3.65 -5.79
N GLU A 401 -31.69 -4.46 -4.77
CA GLU A 401 -32.11 -4.25 -3.39
C GLU A 401 -31.25 -3.18 -2.70
N ASN A 402 -29.93 -3.21 -2.91
CA ASN A 402 -29.04 -2.15 -2.45
C ASN A 402 -29.34 -0.83 -3.18
N VAL A 403 -29.57 -0.87 -4.49
CA VAL A 403 -29.96 0.31 -5.28
C VAL A 403 -31.27 0.91 -4.75
N ARG A 404 -32.28 0.08 -4.48
CA ARG A 404 -33.55 0.52 -3.89
C ARG A 404 -33.34 1.18 -2.52
N ARG A 405 -32.44 0.62 -1.69
CA ARG A 405 -32.13 1.15 -0.36
C ARG A 405 -31.38 2.49 -0.42
N ILE A 406 -30.47 2.66 -1.37
CA ILE A 406 -29.79 3.93 -1.62
C ILE A 406 -30.83 4.97 -2.06
N MET A 407 -31.63 4.63 -3.07
CA MET A 407 -32.66 5.51 -3.59
C MET A 407 -33.69 5.89 -2.53
N SER A 408 -34.04 4.99 -1.59
CA SER A 408 -35.02 5.28 -0.54
C SER A 408 -34.52 6.26 0.51
N ARG A 409 -33.21 6.45 0.64
CA ARG A 409 -32.55 7.37 1.59
C ARG A 409 -32.25 8.75 1.02
N LEU A 410 -32.34 8.91 -0.30
CA LEU A 410 -32.15 10.22 -0.91
C LEU A 410 -33.31 11.16 -0.52
N PRO A 411 -33.02 12.44 -0.20
CA PRO A 411 -34.05 13.43 0.09
C PRO A 411 -34.94 13.63 -1.14
N ASP A 412 -36.23 13.86 -0.89
CA ASP A 412 -37.24 14.15 -1.93
C ASP A 412 -37.06 15.56 -2.54
#